data_AF-A0ABD3NGV9-F1
#
_entry.id   AF-A0ABD3NGV9-F1
#
_cell.length_a   1.000
_cell.length_b   1.000
_cell.length_c   1.000
_cell.angle_alpha   90.00
_cell.angle_beta   90.00
_cell.angle_gamma   90.00
#
_symmetry.space_group_name_H-M   'P 1'
#
loop_
_entity.id
_entity.type
_entity.pdbx_description
1 polymer ?
#
loop_
_entity_poly.entity_id
_entity_poly.type
_entity_poly.pdbx_seq_one_letter_code
_entity_poly.pdbx_strand_id
1 'polypeptide(L)'
;MSGDQKNNDYSSLSSGVSAACSHTLLTTMNRLRSDAPARRSPRQLWWGALFVSSLTAMGSTFEAVRTQRSFNPPTIGPTPTQKWAVSSATVTFLLTFLIVTAQKLPHTSNKVNGTKCEMILILLLMAFTCAAVGASTNPATGLAVNSSGGVSFGNLYYSTWASFGSAFALLLSFIRTERGVDLGSELQSRGNRFRSWVILIVTTLIVMGSSASSYDARCDVDEEVKPYKYCRRAALGVSVGCVGCVASLAVVAMRLLFAGQSDESSTNKTVFGVEGVVSVVLFVMYGFAVAYLTSEKGPGAPLGNLYYSTWITFGMTFFVATSCFEEFQAAKTMILTGRRQEQQSIETDSLVPSSDVTSNNDSGRVGATPSDYRDADEMLWGDTFGRQSISTKGSSSVGEVQIS
;
A
#
# COMPACT_ATOMS: atom_id res chain seq x y z
N MET A 1 29.08 28.85 -83.11
CA MET A 1 29.64 28.48 -81.79
C MET A 1 28.44 28.21 -80.89
N SER A 2 27.92 26.99 -80.87
CA SER A 2 28.42 25.81 -80.12
C SER A 2 28.18 25.97 -78.61
N GLY A 3 27.31 25.13 -78.05
CA GLY A 3 27.27 24.87 -76.61
C GLY A 3 25.89 24.56 -76.04
N ASP A 4 25.67 23.27 -75.78
CA ASP A 4 24.98 22.73 -74.61
C ASP A 4 23.44 22.65 -74.53
N GLN A 5 22.99 21.50 -75.04
CA GLN A 5 21.74 20.83 -74.73
C GLN A 5 22.11 19.45 -74.17
N LYS A 6 21.98 19.23 -72.85
CA LYS A 6 21.85 17.91 -72.18
C LYS A 6 21.83 18.08 -70.65
N ASN A 7 20.66 17.85 -70.05
CA ASN A 7 20.48 17.14 -68.77
C ASN A 7 19.08 17.42 -68.23
N ASN A 8 18.14 16.49 -68.47
CA ASN A 8 16.88 16.37 -67.73
C ASN A 8 16.32 14.98 -68.01
N ASP A 9 16.84 13.93 -67.34
CA ASP A 9 16.26 12.57 -67.38
C ASP A 9 16.80 11.68 -66.23
N TYR A 10 16.77 12.14 -64.97
CA TYR A 10 17.18 11.30 -63.82
C TYR A 10 16.27 11.38 -62.58
N SER A 11 15.08 11.99 -62.64
CA SER A 11 14.23 12.24 -61.46
C SER A 11 13.06 11.27 -61.26
N SER A 12 12.85 10.25 -62.10
CA SER A 12 11.63 9.41 -62.05
C SER A 12 11.81 7.96 -61.56
N LEU A 13 13.02 7.49 -61.21
CA LEU A 13 13.23 6.11 -60.73
C LEU A 13 13.53 5.95 -59.23
N SER A 14 13.58 7.04 -58.44
CA SER A 14 13.95 6.98 -57.02
C SER A 14 12.76 6.88 -56.04
N SER A 15 11.52 7.02 -56.51
CA SER A 15 10.33 7.11 -55.64
C SER A 15 9.62 5.76 -55.40
N GLY A 16 9.91 4.72 -56.19
CA GLY A 16 9.24 3.41 -56.08
C GLY A 16 9.87 2.44 -55.07
N VAL A 17 11.18 2.54 -54.82
CA VAL A 17 11.91 1.57 -53.98
C VAL A 17 11.84 1.91 -52.48
N SER A 18 11.58 3.18 -52.14
CA SER A 18 11.54 3.65 -50.74
C SER A 18 10.25 3.26 -49.99
N ALA A 19 9.12 3.14 -50.71
CA ALA A 19 7.83 2.78 -50.11
C ALA A 19 7.74 1.27 -49.75
N ALA A 20 8.30 0.38 -50.57
CA ALA A 20 8.28 -1.07 -50.33
C ALA A 20 9.23 -1.48 -49.19
N CYS A 21 10.35 -0.77 -49.03
CA CYS A 21 11.30 -1.02 -47.94
C CYS A 21 10.73 -0.57 -46.57
N SER A 22 10.05 0.59 -46.53
CA SER A 22 9.44 1.11 -45.30
C SER A 22 8.30 0.22 -44.77
N HIS A 23 7.47 -0.35 -45.65
CA HIS A 23 6.38 -1.23 -45.22
C HIS A 23 6.87 -2.57 -44.66
N THR A 24 7.95 -3.13 -45.23
CA THR A 24 8.54 -4.39 -44.77
C THR A 24 9.27 -4.19 -43.43
N LEU A 25 9.91 -3.04 -43.23
CA LEU A 25 10.61 -2.71 -41.98
C LEU A 25 9.64 -2.41 -40.83
N LEU A 26 8.50 -1.74 -41.10
CA LEU A 26 7.42 -1.53 -40.12
C LEU A 26 6.71 -2.83 -39.75
N THR A 27 6.50 -3.74 -40.70
CA THR A 27 5.89 -5.05 -40.42
C THR A 27 6.83 -5.96 -39.64
N THR A 28 8.14 -5.88 -39.92
CA THR A 28 9.17 -6.62 -39.17
C THR A 28 9.39 -6.02 -37.78
N MET A 29 9.36 -4.70 -37.63
CA MET A 29 9.38 -4.05 -36.30
C MET A 29 8.11 -4.30 -35.50
N ASN A 30 6.93 -4.40 -36.12
CA ASN A 30 5.70 -4.80 -35.44
C ASN A 30 5.71 -6.29 -35.06
N ARG A 31 6.35 -7.17 -35.84
CA ARG A 31 6.60 -8.57 -35.45
C ARG A 31 7.63 -8.70 -34.32
N LEU A 32 8.73 -7.95 -34.36
CA LEU A 32 9.73 -7.91 -33.28
C LEU A 32 9.19 -7.23 -32.01
N ARG A 33 8.23 -6.31 -32.13
CA ARG A 33 7.46 -5.76 -31.01
C ARG A 33 6.38 -6.73 -30.51
N SER A 34 5.93 -7.68 -31.34
CA SER A 34 5.07 -8.79 -30.93
C SER A 34 5.84 -9.92 -30.24
N ASP A 35 7.14 -10.04 -30.50
CA ASP A 35 8.10 -10.84 -29.73
C ASP A 35 8.65 -10.08 -28.51
N ALA A 36 7.88 -9.12 -27.98
CA ALA A 36 8.13 -8.62 -26.64
C ALA A 36 8.16 -9.84 -25.71
N PRO A 37 9.26 -10.07 -24.96
CA PRO A 37 9.46 -11.28 -24.18
C PRO A 37 8.19 -11.55 -23.39
N ALA A 38 7.49 -12.65 -23.73
CA ALA A 38 6.17 -12.99 -23.24
C ALA A 38 6.08 -12.56 -21.78
N ARG A 39 5.32 -11.46 -21.52
CA ARG A 39 5.37 -10.72 -20.25
C ARG A 39 5.22 -11.74 -19.13
N ARG A 40 6.35 -12.12 -18.50
CA ARG A 40 6.34 -13.08 -17.39
C ARG A 40 5.44 -12.48 -16.34
N SER A 41 4.42 -13.22 -15.93
CA SER A 41 3.49 -12.72 -14.93
C SER A 41 4.29 -12.32 -13.68
N PRO A 42 4.01 -11.17 -13.06
CA PRO A 42 4.69 -10.75 -11.84
C PRO A 42 4.57 -11.78 -10.71
N ARG A 43 3.54 -12.65 -10.77
CA ARG A 43 3.35 -13.82 -9.89
C ARG A 43 4.55 -14.76 -9.89
N GLN A 44 5.20 -14.98 -11.04
CA GLN A 44 6.32 -15.93 -11.13
C GLN A 44 7.53 -15.48 -10.28
N LEU A 45 7.76 -14.17 -10.18
CA LEU A 45 8.80 -13.61 -9.31
C LEU A 45 8.50 -13.93 -7.84
N TRP A 46 7.26 -13.69 -7.40
CA TRP A 46 6.86 -13.91 -6.01
C TRP A 46 6.80 -15.39 -5.64
N TRP A 47 6.41 -16.28 -6.55
CA TRP A 47 6.51 -17.73 -6.35
C TRP A 47 7.96 -18.17 -6.18
N GLY A 48 8.88 -17.62 -6.98
CA GLY A 48 10.33 -17.85 -6.82
C GLY A 48 10.87 -17.34 -5.48
N ALA A 49 10.50 -16.11 -5.08
CA ALA A 49 10.91 -15.53 -3.80
C ALA A 49 10.38 -16.35 -2.61
N LEU A 50 9.13 -16.80 -2.67
CA LEU A 50 8.52 -17.66 -1.66
C LEU A 50 9.23 -19.03 -1.59
N PHE A 51 9.58 -19.63 -2.72
CA PHE A 51 10.33 -20.89 -2.75
C PHE A 51 11.71 -20.75 -2.11
N VAL A 52 12.49 -19.74 -2.49
CA VAL A 52 13.84 -19.52 -1.93
C VAL A 52 13.76 -19.25 -0.43
N SER A 53 12.89 -18.32 -0.01
CA SER A 53 12.74 -18.00 1.41
C SER A 53 12.24 -19.18 2.24
N SER A 54 11.29 -19.98 1.73
CA SER A 54 10.78 -21.14 2.47
C SER A 54 11.78 -22.29 2.54
N LEU A 55 12.61 -22.48 1.51
CA LEU A 55 13.74 -23.41 1.55
C LEU A 55 14.76 -23.00 2.64
N THR A 56 15.14 -21.73 2.68
CA THR A 56 16.02 -21.20 3.73
C THR A 56 15.39 -21.35 5.11
N ALA A 57 14.10 -21.00 5.25
CA ALA A 57 13.37 -21.11 6.51
C ALA A 57 13.33 -22.57 7.00
N MET A 58 13.00 -23.52 6.13
CA MET A 58 13.00 -24.94 6.47
C MET A 58 14.39 -25.40 6.93
N GLY A 59 15.44 -25.13 6.14
CA GLY A 59 16.81 -25.52 6.48
C GLY A 59 17.27 -24.94 7.82
N SER A 60 17.08 -23.63 8.03
CA SER A 60 17.43 -22.96 9.28
C SER A 60 16.57 -23.41 10.47
N THR A 61 15.32 -23.85 10.25
CA THR A 61 14.49 -24.43 11.32
C THR A 61 15.07 -25.76 11.80
N PHE A 62 15.46 -26.64 10.87
CA PHE A 62 16.10 -27.91 11.23
C PHE A 62 17.42 -27.71 11.98
N GLU A 63 18.23 -26.75 11.54
CA GLU A 63 19.48 -26.38 12.21
C GLU A 63 19.23 -25.85 13.62
N ALA A 64 18.31 -24.90 13.78
CA ALA A 64 17.97 -24.32 15.08
C ALA A 64 17.47 -25.39 16.06
N VAL A 65 16.56 -26.28 15.64
CA VAL A 65 16.06 -27.38 16.47
C VAL A 65 17.16 -28.37 16.82
N ARG A 66 18.06 -28.70 15.88
CA ARG A 66 19.21 -29.58 16.14
C ARG A 66 20.14 -28.96 17.18
N THR A 67 20.47 -27.67 17.04
CA THR A 67 21.33 -26.93 17.96
C THR A 67 20.69 -26.86 19.36
N GLN A 68 19.39 -26.58 19.46
CA GLN A 68 18.70 -26.61 20.75
C GLN A 68 18.73 -28.00 21.41
N ARG A 69 18.63 -29.09 20.63
CA ARG A 69 18.76 -30.45 21.17
C ARG A 69 20.16 -30.78 21.66
N SER A 70 21.21 -30.19 21.09
CA SER A 70 22.57 -30.42 21.60
C SER A 70 22.85 -29.73 22.93
N PHE A 71 22.13 -28.65 23.25
CA PHE A 71 22.29 -27.92 24.51
C PHE A 71 21.34 -28.39 25.63
N ASN A 72 20.18 -28.94 25.28
CA ASN A 72 19.25 -29.48 26.26
C ASN A 72 19.54 -30.96 26.54
N PRO A 73 19.49 -31.40 27.81
CA PRO A 73 19.69 -32.81 28.14
C PRO A 73 18.69 -33.70 27.38
N PRO A 74 19.10 -34.89 26.92
CA PRO A 74 18.30 -35.76 26.05
C PRO A 74 16.99 -36.27 26.67
N THR A 75 16.73 -35.98 27.95
CA THR A 75 15.52 -36.37 28.68
C THR A 75 14.30 -35.54 28.31
N ILE A 76 14.45 -34.37 27.68
CA ILE A 76 13.35 -33.50 27.30
C ILE A 76 13.14 -33.62 25.77
N GLY A 77 12.10 -34.34 25.36
CA GLY A 77 11.71 -34.46 23.95
C GLY A 77 11.38 -33.10 23.31
N PRO A 78 11.29 -33.03 21.97
CA PRO A 78 10.98 -31.78 21.27
C PRO A 78 9.64 -31.21 21.73
N THR A 79 9.62 -29.92 22.04
CA THR A 79 8.41 -29.23 22.49
C THR A 79 7.34 -29.24 21.38
N PRO A 80 6.05 -29.21 21.72
CA PRO A 80 4.99 -29.15 20.70
C PRO A 80 5.18 -27.98 19.73
N THR A 81 5.65 -26.83 20.21
CA THR A 81 5.93 -25.64 19.41
C THR A 81 7.08 -25.84 18.43
N GLN A 82 8.15 -26.52 18.82
CA GLN A 82 9.24 -26.91 17.91
C GLN A 82 8.73 -27.84 16.79
N LYS A 83 7.89 -28.82 17.15
CA LYS A 83 7.27 -29.73 16.16
C LYS A 83 6.43 -28.92 15.17
N TRP A 84 5.59 -28.01 15.68
CA TRP A 84 4.78 -27.13 14.85
C TRP A 84 5.62 -26.27 13.91
N ALA A 85 6.70 -25.64 14.40
CA ALA A 85 7.58 -24.81 13.57
C ALA A 85 8.22 -25.61 12.42
N VAL A 86 8.75 -26.80 12.72
CA VAL A 86 9.34 -27.71 11.71
C VAL A 86 8.28 -28.15 10.70
N SER A 87 7.12 -28.60 11.18
CA SER A 87 6.02 -29.05 10.32
C SER A 87 5.52 -27.93 9.42
N SER A 88 5.29 -26.71 9.94
CA SER A 88 4.81 -25.59 9.14
C SER A 88 5.84 -25.17 8.07
N ALA A 89 7.12 -25.05 8.42
CA ALA A 89 8.16 -24.68 7.46
C ALA A 89 8.32 -25.73 6.36
N THR A 90 8.26 -27.03 6.73
CA THR A 90 8.36 -28.14 5.79
C THR A 90 7.16 -28.16 4.83
N VAL A 91 5.94 -28.01 5.35
CA VAL A 91 4.73 -27.97 4.52
C VAL A 91 4.74 -26.78 3.56
N THR A 92 5.14 -25.59 4.02
CA THR A 92 5.31 -24.42 3.15
C THR A 92 6.32 -24.68 2.03
N PHE A 93 7.49 -25.25 2.35
CA PHE A 93 8.49 -25.60 1.34
C PHE A 93 7.97 -26.63 0.33
N LEU A 94 7.36 -27.72 0.80
CA LEU A 94 6.84 -28.77 -0.10
C LEU A 94 5.74 -28.25 -1.02
N LEU A 95 4.78 -27.49 -0.48
CA LEU A 95 3.70 -26.91 -1.28
C LEU A 95 4.24 -25.91 -2.32
N THR A 96 5.20 -25.07 -1.95
CA THR A 96 5.80 -24.11 -2.89
C THR A 96 6.64 -24.80 -3.96
N PHE A 97 7.41 -25.83 -3.60
CA PHE A 97 8.15 -26.67 -4.55
C PHE A 97 7.21 -27.34 -5.56
N LEU A 98 6.10 -27.93 -5.10
CA LEU A 98 5.11 -28.57 -5.96
C LEU A 98 4.47 -27.58 -6.93
N ILE A 99 4.15 -26.36 -6.49
CA ILE A 99 3.55 -25.34 -7.36
C ILE A 99 4.57 -24.80 -8.37
N VAL A 100 5.78 -24.47 -7.94
CA VAL A 100 6.84 -23.97 -8.83
C VAL A 100 7.18 -25.03 -9.89
N THR A 101 7.27 -26.31 -9.53
CA THR A 101 7.49 -27.40 -10.49
C THR A 101 6.30 -27.59 -11.43
N ALA A 102 5.06 -27.57 -10.92
CA ALA A 102 3.85 -27.65 -11.74
C ALA A 102 3.72 -26.47 -12.73
N GLN A 103 4.20 -25.28 -12.39
CA GLN A 103 4.21 -24.12 -13.29
C GLN A 103 5.23 -24.24 -14.43
N LYS A 104 6.27 -25.07 -14.28
CA LYS A 104 7.27 -25.31 -15.34
C LYS A 104 6.79 -26.32 -16.39
N LEU A 105 5.79 -27.14 -16.05
CA LEU A 105 5.18 -28.10 -16.96
C LEU A 105 4.07 -27.41 -17.79
N PRO A 106 4.17 -27.36 -19.13
CA PRO A 106 3.22 -26.61 -19.97
C PRO A 106 1.75 -27.06 -19.81
N HIS A 107 1.54 -28.37 -19.62
CA HIS A 107 0.20 -28.97 -19.54
C HIS A 107 -0.52 -28.63 -18.23
N THR A 108 0.20 -28.46 -17.12
CA THR A 108 -0.35 -28.16 -15.80
C THR A 108 -0.44 -26.66 -15.54
N SER A 109 0.45 -25.86 -16.13
CA SER A 109 0.48 -24.40 -15.95
C SER A 109 -0.87 -23.75 -16.28
N ASN A 110 -1.51 -24.17 -17.39
CA ASN A 110 -2.83 -23.66 -17.81
C ASN A 110 -3.98 -24.08 -16.87
N LYS A 111 -3.80 -25.14 -16.06
CA LYS A 111 -4.81 -25.64 -15.13
C LYS A 111 -4.64 -25.08 -13.71
N VAL A 112 -3.47 -24.57 -13.37
CA VAL A 112 -3.19 -24.06 -12.03
C VAL A 112 -3.34 -22.54 -12.00
N ASN A 113 -2.71 -21.83 -12.95
CA ASN A 113 -2.66 -20.37 -12.93
C ASN A 113 -4.05 -19.75 -13.11
N GLY A 114 -4.42 -18.85 -12.21
CA GLY A 114 -5.68 -18.11 -12.20
C GLY A 114 -6.89 -18.91 -11.74
N THR A 115 -6.70 -20.16 -11.32
CA THR A 115 -7.82 -20.99 -10.87
C THR A 115 -8.12 -20.79 -9.38
N LYS A 116 -9.31 -21.24 -8.96
CA LYS A 116 -9.68 -21.32 -7.54
C LYS A 116 -8.71 -22.19 -6.73
N CYS A 117 -8.08 -23.18 -7.37
CA CYS A 117 -7.07 -24.03 -6.74
C CYS A 117 -5.83 -23.22 -6.35
N GLU A 118 -5.34 -22.33 -7.22
CA GLU A 118 -4.23 -21.43 -6.88
C GLU A 118 -4.58 -20.53 -5.69
N MET A 119 -5.80 -19.97 -5.64
CA MET A 119 -6.26 -19.17 -4.50
C MET A 119 -6.22 -19.95 -3.18
N ILE A 120 -6.77 -21.18 -3.17
CA ILE A 120 -6.79 -22.03 -1.98
C ILE A 120 -5.36 -22.35 -1.53
N LEU A 121 -4.47 -22.67 -2.47
CA LEU A 121 -3.07 -22.94 -2.17
C LEU A 121 -2.35 -21.72 -1.60
N ILE A 122 -2.57 -20.52 -2.14
CA ILE A 122 -2.01 -19.27 -1.60
C ILE A 122 -2.52 -19.02 -0.18
N LEU A 123 -3.82 -19.22 0.09
CA LEU A 123 -4.40 -19.05 1.43
C LEU A 123 -3.83 -20.05 2.43
N LEU A 124 -3.67 -21.32 2.05
CA LEU A 124 -3.03 -22.34 2.88
C LEU A 124 -1.57 -21.98 3.17
N LEU A 125 -0.82 -21.54 2.15
CA LEU A 125 0.56 -21.07 2.33
C LEU A 125 0.65 -19.86 3.26
N MET A 126 -0.29 -18.93 3.15
CA MET A 126 -0.36 -17.77 4.04
C MET A 126 -0.63 -18.19 5.48
N ALA A 127 -1.55 -19.15 5.72
CA ALA A 127 -1.80 -19.71 7.04
C ALA A 127 -0.55 -20.41 7.63
N PHE A 128 0.13 -21.25 6.84
CA PHE A 128 1.32 -21.96 7.31
C PHE A 128 2.52 -21.03 7.53
N THR A 129 2.72 -20.02 6.68
CA THR A 129 3.80 -19.02 6.88
C THR A 129 3.53 -18.14 8.10
N CYS A 130 2.27 -17.77 8.34
CA CYS A 130 1.86 -17.07 9.57
C CYS A 130 2.16 -17.93 10.82
N ALA A 131 1.76 -19.21 10.80
CA ALA A 131 2.05 -20.15 11.88
C ALA A 131 3.58 -20.34 12.08
N ALA A 132 4.35 -20.42 11.00
CA ALA A 132 5.80 -20.54 11.06
C ALA A 132 6.45 -19.29 11.68
N VAL A 133 6.03 -18.09 11.30
CA VAL A 133 6.49 -16.84 11.93
C VAL A 133 6.13 -16.83 13.42
N GLY A 134 4.89 -17.14 13.77
CA GLY A 134 4.45 -17.19 15.17
C GLY A 134 5.23 -18.20 16.02
N ALA A 135 5.44 -19.41 15.53
CA ALA A 135 6.15 -20.45 16.28
C ALA A 135 7.67 -20.19 16.38
N SER A 136 8.29 -19.70 15.30
CA SER A 136 9.74 -19.47 15.26
C SER A 136 10.16 -18.20 15.98
N THR A 137 9.35 -17.14 15.97
CA THR A 137 9.69 -15.84 16.57
C THR A 137 9.17 -15.66 18.00
N ASN A 138 8.49 -16.66 18.56
CA ASN A 138 8.05 -16.64 19.95
C ASN A 138 9.27 -16.82 20.91
N PRO A 139 9.53 -15.86 21.81
CA PRO A 139 10.63 -15.95 22.80
C PRO A 139 10.55 -17.19 23.70
N ALA A 140 9.36 -17.75 23.94
CA ALA A 140 9.16 -18.95 24.75
C ALA A 140 9.68 -20.23 24.07
N THR A 141 9.78 -20.25 22.73
CA THR A 141 10.31 -21.41 22.00
C THR A 141 11.82 -21.39 21.89
N GLY A 142 12.44 -20.21 22.03
CA GLY A 142 13.88 -20.01 21.92
C GLY A 142 14.42 -20.27 20.51
N LEU A 143 13.56 -20.40 19.49
CA LEU A 143 13.94 -20.85 18.14
C LEU A 143 14.67 -19.76 17.38
N ALA A 144 13.97 -18.87 16.67
CA ALA A 144 14.60 -17.76 15.97
C ALA A 144 15.01 -16.64 16.92
N VAL A 145 14.30 -16.54 18.04
CA VAL A 145 14.40 -15.48 19.04
C VAL A 145 14.66 -16.15 20.40
N ASN A 146 15.63 -15.62 21.16
CA ASN A 146 15.93 -16.11 22.50
C ASN A 146 14.86 -15.70 23.54
N SER A 147 15.02 -16.16 24.76
CA SER A 147 14.15 -15.81 25.88
C SER A 147 14.14 -14.32 26.23
N SER A 148 15.07 -13.50 25.73
CA SER A 148 15.04 -12.03 25.89
C SER A 148 14.27 -11.30 24.81
N GLY A 149 13.83 -11.98 23.75
CA GLY A 149 13.19 -11.35 22.60
C GLY A 149 14.18 -10.92 21.51
N GLY A 150 15.46 -11.25 21.66
CA GLY A 150 16.50 -10.95 20.67
C GLY A 150 16.67 -12.06 19.63
N VAL A 151 16.96 -11.69 18.38
CA VAL A 151 17.22 -12.64 17.30
C VAL A 151 18.49 -13.45 17.57
N SER A 152 18.34 -14.77 17.69
CA SER A 152 19.45 -15.72 17.86
C SER A 152 19.83 -16.43 16.56
N PHE A 153 18.84 -16.74 15.72
CA PHE A 153 19.07 -17.39 14.42
C PHE A 153 18.54 -16.46 13.32
N GLY A 154 19.40 -15.55 12.85
CA GLY A 154 19.04 -14.51 11.89
C GLY A 154 18.44 -15.05 10.60
N ASN A 155 19.05 -16.09 10.01
CA ASN A 155 18.54 -16.71 8.78
C ASN A 155 17.11 -17.24 8.97
N LEU A 156 16.83 -17.93 10.07
CA LEU A 156 15.48 -18.42 10.39
C LEU A 156 14.49 -17.25 10.56
N TYR A 157 14.89 -16.23 11.32
CA TYR A 157 14.07 -15.05 11.58
C TYR A 157 13.70 -14.31 10.29
N TYR A 158 14.68 -13.92 9.49
CA TYR A 158 14.41 -13.12 8.28
C TYR A 158 13.76 -13.93 7.17
N SER A 159 14.11 -15.21 7.00
CA SER A 159 13.52 -16.04 5.95
C SER A 159 12.06 -16.39 6.22
N THR A 160 11.66 -16.65 7.47
CA THR A 160 10.23 -16.89 7.81
C THR A 160 9.37 -15.65 7.57
N TRP A 161 9.86 -14.46 7.96
CA TRP A 161 9.22 -13.18 7.63
C TRP A 161 9.18 -12.91 6.11
N ALA A 162 10.27 -13.19 5.39
CA ALA A 162 10.31 -13.04 3.93
C ALA A 162 9.33 -13.99 3.22
N SER A 163 9.17 -15.22 3.72
CA SER A 163 8.16 -16.17 3.22
C SER A 163 6.75 -15.65 3.47
N PHE A 164 6.45 -15.16 4.67
CA PHE A 164 5.14 -14.55 4.95
C PHE A 164 4.86 -13.35 4.04
N GLY A 165 5.83 -12.43 3.88
CA GLY A 165 5.71 -11.29 2.98
C GLY A 165 5.51 -11.69 1.52
N SER A 166 6.22 -12.72 1.05
CA SER A 166 6.08 -13.24 -0.32
C SER A 166 4.72 -13.91 -0.55
N ALA A 167 4.21 -14.67 0.43
CA ALA A 167 2.87 -15.26 0.37
C ALA A 167 1.77 -14.19 0.35
N PHE A 168 1.95 -13.12 1.13
CA PHE A 168 1.03 -11.97 1.11
C PHE A 168 1.09 -11.22 -0.24
N ALA A 169 2.28 -10.99 -0.80
CA ALA A 169 2.44 -10.38 -2.12
C ALA A 169 1.84 -11.25 -3.24
N LEU A 170 1.93 -12.58 -3.14
CA LEU A 170 1.24 -13.51 -4.04
C LEU A 170 -0.27 -13.37 -3.93
N LEU A 171 -0.83 -13.28 -2.73
CA LEU A 171 -2.26 -13.08 -2.53
C LEU A 171 -2.74 -11.76 -3.17
N LEU A 172 -2.03 -10.66 -2.94
CA LEU A 172 -2.33 -9.38 -3.56
C LEU A 172 -2.23 -9.44 -5.09
N SER A 173 -1.19 -10.09 -5.61
CA SER A 173 -1.03 -10.28 -7.05
C SER A 173 -2.15 -11.12 -7.65
N PHE A 174 -2.60 -12.17 -6.95
CA PHE A 174 -3.69 -13.04 -7.39
C PHE A 174 -5.01 -12.28 -7.44
N ILE A 175 -5.34 -11.53 -6.37
CA ILE A 175 -6.56 -10.72 -6.34
C ILE A 175 -6.55 -9.69 -7.48
N ARG A 176 -5.41 -9.03 -7.70
CA ARG A 176 -5.23 -8.07 -8.80
C ARG A 176 -5.48 -8.68 -10.17
N THR A 177 -4.89 -9.85 -10.46
CA THR A 177 -4.98 -10.45 -11.80
C THR A 177 -6.32 -11.12 -12.07
N GLU A 178 -6.91 -11.80 -11.09
CA GLU A 178 -8.09 -12.65 -11.33
C GLU A 178 -9.41 -11.97 -10.98
N ARG A 179 -9.43 -11.06 -10.00
CA ARG A 179 -10.65 -10.32 -9.65
C ARG A 179 -10.75 -8.98 -10.37
N GLY A 180 -9.67 -8.56 -11.04
CA GLY A 180 -9.56 -7.21 -11.61
C GLY A 180 -9.59 -6.11 -10.53
N VAL A 181 -9.58 -6.49 -9.25
CA VAL A 181 -9.54 -5.56 -8.13
C VAL A 181 -8.07 -5.23 -7.92
N ASP A 182 -7.63 -4.15 -8.54
CA ASP A 182 -6.32 -3.60 -8.24
C ASP A 182 -6.40 -2.91 -6.86
N LEU A 183 -6.22 -3.70 -5.79
CA LEU A 183 -6.16 -3.20 -4.42
C LEU A 183 -5.14 -2.07 -4.29
N GLY A 184 -4.06 -2.09 -5.07
CA GLY A 184 -3.07 -1.03 -5.07
C GLY A 184 -3.67 0.28 -5.57
N SER A 185 -4.33 0.26 -6.73
CA SER A 185 -4.98 1.46 -7.27
C SER A 185 -6.22 1.88 -6.48
N GLU A 186 -6.97 0.94 -5.90
CA GLU A 186 -8.14 1.22 -5.06
C GLU A 186 -7.73 1.80 -3.70
N LEU A 187 -6.65 1.29 -3.10
CA LEU A 187 -6.06 1.91 -1.91
C LEU A 187 -5.45 3.27 -2.23
N GLN A 188 -4.86 3.43 -3.42
CA GLN A 188 -4.29 4.68 -3.89
C GLN A 188 -5.37 5.71 -4.23
N SER A 189 -6.50 5.30 -4.81
CA SER A 189 -7.64 6.16 -5.12
C SER A 189 -8.31 6.68 -3.85
N ARG A 190 -8.35 5.86 -2.80
CA ARG A 190 -8.79 6.26 -1.44
C ARG A 190 -7.78 7.13 -0.68
N GLY A 191 -6.63 7.40 -1.29
CA GLY A 191 -5.59 8.30 -0.80
C GLY A 191 -4.49 7.61 0.00
N ASN A 192 -3.27 8.15 -0.08
CA ASN A 192 -2.08 7.65 0.61
C ASN A 192 -2.25 7.52 2.14
N ARG A 193 -3.12 8.34 2.73
CA ARG A 193 -3.45 8.29 4.16
C ARG A 193 -4.17 7.01 4.56
N PHE A 194 -5.14 6.56 3.77
CA PHE A 194 -5.88 5.32 4.05
C PHE A 194 -4.94 4.12 4.11
N ARG A 195 -4.01 4.02 3.14
CA ARG A 195 -2.97 2.99 3.13
C ARG A 195 -2.10 3.02 4.38
N SER A 196 -1.75 4.21 4.86
CA SER A 196 -0.94 4.38 6.07
C SER A 196 -1.65 3.91 7.33
N TRP A 197 -2.97 4.17 7.44
CA TRP A 197 -3.81 3.65 8.53
C TRP A 197 -3.93 2.13 8.52
N VAL A 198 -4.07 1.51 7.35
CA VAL A 198 -4.10 0.04 7.23
C VAL A 198 -2.77 -0.57 7.67
N ILE A 199 -1.65 0.02 7.27
CA ILE A 199 -0.33 -0.42 7.73
C ILE A 199 -0.20 -0.26 9.25
N LEU A 200 -0.69 0.85 9.83
CA LEU A 200 -0.71 1.05 11.27
C LEU A 200 -1.49 -0.04 12.01
N ILE A 201 -2.65 -0.49 11.51
CA ILE A 201 -3.40 -1.61 12.12
C ILE A 201 -2.51 -2.85 12.20
N VAL A 202 -1.82 -3.19 11.11
CA VAL A 202 -0.96 -4.38 11.07
C VAL A 202 0.22 -4.24 12.04
N THR A 203 0.92 -3.10 12.03
CA THR A 203 2.12 -2.93 12.87
C THR A 203 1.77 -2.81 14.35
N THR A 204 0.65 -2.16 14.70
CA THR A 204 0.15 -2.08 16.09
C THR A 204 -0.27 -3.45 16.62
N LEU A 205 -0.86 -4.32 15.79
CA LEU A 205 -1.13 -5.72 16.13
C LEU A 205 0.16 -6.52 16.40
N ILE A 206 1.22 -6.31 15.60
CA ILE A 206 2.52 -6.95 15.83
C ILE A 206 3.13 -6.45 17.15
N VAL A 207 3.05 -5.15 17.46
CA VAL A 207 3.51 -4.59 18.74
C VAL A 207 2.76 -5.22 19.91
N MET A 208 1.42 -5.29 19.82
CA MET A 208 0.56 -5.88 20.84
C MET A 208 0.89 -7.37 21.07
N GLY A 209 0.92 -8.17 19.99
CA GLY A 209 1.20 -9.60 20.06
C GLY A 209 2.63 -9.92 20.54
N SER A 210 3.63 -9.17 20.07
CA SER A 210 5.02 -9.34 20.51
C SER A 210 5.22 -8.94 21.97
N SER A 211 4.53 -7.89 22.43
CA SER A 211 4.55 -7.47 23.83
C SER A 211 3.87 -8.49 24.74
N ALA A 212 2.72 -9.05 24.32
CA ALA A 212 2.01 -10.09 25.05
C ALA A 212 2.87 -11.36 25.17
N SER A 213 3.45 -11.81 24.06
CA SER A 213 4.35 -12.96 24.07
C SER A 213 5.59 -12.74 24.93
N SER A 214 6.15 -11.53 24.96
CA SER A 214 7.27 -11.19 25.84
C SER A 214 6.86 -11.11 27.32
N TYR A 215 5.63 -10.68 27.59
CA TYR A 215 5.05 -10.69 28.93
C TYR A 215 4.88 -12.14 29.41
N ASP A 216 4.20 -12.99 28.64
CA ASP A 216 3.95 -14.39 29.00
C ASP A 216 5.27 -15.15 29.24
N ALA A 217 6.29 -14.91 28.41
CA ALA A 217 7.57 -15.61 28.51
C ALA A 217 8.40 -15.27 29.77
N ARG A 218 8.18 -14.11 30.42
CA ARG A 218 9.03 -13.62 31.53
C ARG A 218 8.29 -13.19 32.79
N CYS A 219 6.97 -13.02 32.71
CA CYS A 219 6.15 -12.46 33.78
C CYS A 219 5.17 -13.46 34.37
N ASP A 220 5.06 -14.64 33.77
CA ASP A 220 4.35 -15.82 34.27
C ASP A 220 5.32 -16.73 35.05
N VAL A 221 5.99 -16.14 36.03
CA VAL A 221 6.91 -16.82 36.97
C VAL A 221 6.55 -16.41 38.39
N ASP A 222 6.95 -17.23 39.38
CA ASP A 222 6.72 -16.97 40.79
C ASP A 222 7.13 -15.54 41.20
N GLU A 223 6.36 -14.92 42.10
CA GLU A 223 6.47 -13.49 42.44
C GLU A 223 7.86 -13.05 42.91
N GLU A 224 8.62 -13.96 43.53
CA GLU A 224 9.97 -13.70 44.04
C GLU A 224 11.01 -13.46 42.93
N VAL A 225 10.82 -14.04 41.75
CA VAL A 225 11.77 -13.94 40.62
C VAL A 225 11.28 -12.95 39.56
N LYS A 226 10.06 -12.43 39.70
CA LYS A 226 9.41 -11.61 38.67
C LYS A 226 10.11 -10.26 38.46
N PRO A 227 10.59 -9.95 37.24
CA PRO A 227 11.22 -8.67 36.95
C PRO A 227 10.15 -7.56 36.79
N TYR A 228 9.64 -7.05 37.92
CA TYR A 228 8.52 -6.09 37.98
C TYR A 228 8.61 -4.94 36.95
N LYS A 229 9.79 -4.31 36.79
CA LYS A 229 9.99 -3.20 35.84
C LYS A 229 9.85 -3.65 34.38
N TYR A 230 10.32 -4.85 34.04
CA TYR A 230 10.21 -5.41 32.69
C TYR A 230 8.74 -5.75 32.38
N CYS A 231 8.03 -6.39 33.31
CA CYS A 231 6.65 -6.78 33.14
C CYS A 231 5.71 -5.59 32.96
N ARG A 232 5.91 -4.52 33.75
CA ARG A 232 5.14 -3.28 33.60
C ARG A 232 5.37 -2.62 32.22
N ARG A 233 6.60 -2.70 31.70
CA ARG A 233 6.93 -2.21 30.35
C ARG A 233 6.26 -3.05 29.27
N ALA A 234 6.29 -4.37 29.37
CA ALA A 234 5.62 -5.24 28.42
C ALA A 234 4.09 -5.05 28.43
N ALA A 235 3.48 -4.92 29.61
CA ALA A 235 2.06 -4.60 29.75
C ALA A 235 1.69 -3.23 29.13
N LEU A 236 2.56 -2.22 29.26
CA LEU A 236 2.40 -0.96 28.53
C LEU A 236 2.42 -1.19 27.02
N GLY A 237 3.35 -2.00 26.50
CA GLY A 237 3.41 -2.33 25.07
C GLY A 237 2.14 -3.00 24.55
N VAL A 238 1.55 -3.92 25.32
CA VAL A 238 0.24 -4.52 25.02
C VAL A 238 -0.85 -3.44 24.96
N SER A 239 -0.90 -2.57 25.97
CA SER A 239 -1.91 -1.51 26.09
C SER A 239 -1.82 -0.51 24.94
N VAL A 240 -0.61 -0.01 24.64
CA VAL A 240 -0.34 0.92 23.54
C VAL A 240 -0.66 0.29 22.19
N GLY A 241 -0.28 -0.98 21.97
CA GLY A 241 -0.63 -1.73 20.77
C GLY A 241 -2.14 -1.89 20.59
N CYS A 242 -2.87 -2.17 21.68
CA CYS A 242 -4.34 -2.26 21.67
C CYS A 242 -4.99 -0.91 21.32
N VAL A 243 -4.59 0.18 21.99
CA VAL A 243 -5.09 1.53 21.71
C VAL A 243 -4.79 1.94 20.26
N GLY A 244 -3.57 1.69 19.78
CA GLY A 244 -3.18 1.96 18.40
C GLY A 244 -4.02 1.20 17.38
N CYS A 245 -4.29 -0.08 17.64
CA CYS A 245 -5.11 -0.94 16.78
C CYS A 245 -6.57 -0.45 16.74
N VAL A 246 -7.19 -0.23 17.90
CA VAL A 246 -8.59 0.23 18.00
C VAL A 246 -8.77 1.61 17.37
N ALA A 247 -7.86 2.55 17.65
CA ALA A 247 -7.92 3.89 17.06
C ALA A 247 -7.77 3.86 15.54
N SER A 248 -6.84 3.07 15.01
CA SER A 248 -6.61 2.94 13.57
C SER A 248 -7.79 2.26 12.87
N LEU A 249 -8.37 1.21 13.49
CA LEU A 249 -9.59 0.56 13.00
C LEU A 249 -10.78 1.52 13.01
N ALA A 250 -10.94 2.32 14.06
CA ALA A 250 -12.01 3.31 14.15
C ALA A 250 -11.91 4.37 13.05
N VAL A 251 -10.71 4.88 12.76
CA VAL A 251 -10.50 5.83 11.65
C VAL A 251 -10.78 5.20 10.29
N VAL A 252 -10.29 3.98 10.06
CA VAL A 252 -10.56 3.25 8.81
C VAL A 252 -12.07 3.00 8.65
N ALA A 253 -12.75 2.52 9.70
CA ALA A 253 -14.19 2.30 9.68
C ALA A 253 -14.97 3.61 9.45
N MET A 254 -14.58 4.69 10.13
CA MET A 254 -15.15 6.03 9.95
C MET A 254 -15.06 6.45 8.48
N ARG A 255 -13.88 6.36 7.85
CA ARG A 255 -13.73 6.67 6.41
C ARG A 255 -14.62 5.79 5.53
N LEU A 256 -14.69 4.49 5.80
CA LEU A 256 -15.50 3.57 5.00
C LEU A 256 -17.00 3.87 5.11
N LEU A 257 -17.47 4.25 6.29
CA LEU A 257 -18.89 4.56 6.53
C LEU A 257 -19.29 5.91 5.94
N PHE A 258 -18.42 6.92 6.03
CA PHE A 258 -18.73 8.28 5.55
C PHE A 258 -18.38 8.53 4.08
N ALA A 259 -17.60 7.66 3.43
CA ALA A 259 -17.27 7.80 2.00
C ALA A 259 -18.48 7.68 1.05
N GLY A 260 -19.62 7.15 1.52
CA GLY A 260 -20.82 6.94 0.70
C GLY A 260 -21.91 8.02 0.83
N GLN A 261 -21.76 9.00 1.74
CA GLN A 261 -22.78 10.03 1.94
C GLN A 261 -22.45 11.29 1.13
N SER A 262 -23.33 11.62 0.18
CA SER A 262 -23.21 12.72 -0.78
C SER A 262 -23.31 14.14 -0.17
N ASP A 263 -23.49 14.27 1.14
CA ASP A 263 -23.57 15.56 1.82
C ASP A 263 -22.15 16.09 2.09
N GLU A 264 -21.53 16.58 1.01
CA GLU A 264 -20.08 16.56 0.76
C GLU A 264 -19.24 17.54 1.61
N SER A 265 -19.86 18.55 2.24
CA SER A 265 -19.09 19.70 2.77
C SER A 265 -18.84 19.71 4.29
N SER A 266 -19.73 19.13 5.11
CA SER A 266 -19.66 19.22 6.57
C SER A 266 -19.01 17.99 7.22
N THR A 267 -19.35 16.79 6.75
CA THR A 267 -18.85 15.52 7.28
C THR A 267 -17.34 15.38 7.09
N ASN A 268 -16.82 15.79 5.92
CA ASN A 268 -15.40 15.70 5.58
C ASN A 268 -14.51 16.52 6.54
N LYS A 269 -14.99 17.67 7.02
CA LYS A 269 -14.26 18.51 7.99
C LYS A 269 -14.10 17.80 9.34
N THR A 270 -15.15 17.12 9.79
CA THR A 270 -15.16 16.41 11.06
C THR A 270 -14.25 15.19 11.02
N VAL A 271 -14.34 14.37 9.97
CA VAL A 271 -13.48 13.18 9.79
C VAL A 271 -12.00 13.60 9.74
N PHE A 272 -11.69 14.66 8.99
CA PHE A 272 -10.33 15.20 8.92
C PHE A 272 -9.81 15.70 10.28
N GLY A 273 -10.66 16.41 11.04
CA GLY A 273 -10.30 16.88 12.39
C GLY A 273 -10.02 15.72 13.36
N VAL A 274 -10.88 14.69 13.36
CA VAL A 274 -10.70 13.49 14.20
C VAL A 274 -9.41 12.77 13.83
N GLU A 275 -9.14 12.57 12.54
CA GLU A 275 -7.89 11.95 12.07
C GLU A 275 -6.65 12.71 12.53
N GLY A 276 -6.67 14.04 12.40
CA GLY A 276 -5.59 14.90 12.86
C GLY A 276 -5.32 14.72 14.35
N VAL A 277 -6.36 14.81 15.19
CA VAL A 277 -6.23 14.65 16.65
C VAL A 277 -5.74 13.24 17.01
N VAL A 278 -6.34 12.19 16.44
CA VAL A 278 -5.95 10.80 16.71
C VAL A 278 -4.50 10.56 16.28
N SER A 279 -4.07 11.07 15.12
CA SER A 279 -2.69 10.90 14.63
C SER A 279 -1.65 11.55 15.58
N VAL A 280 -1.92 12.74 16.10
CA VAL A 280 -1.04 13.43 17.06
C VAL A 280 -0.98 12.68 18.39
N VAL A 281 -2.13 12.22 18.91
CA VAL A 281 -2.17 11.40 20.13
C VAL A 281 -1.38 10.10 19.97
N LEU A 282 -1.58 9.39 18.84
CA LEU A 282 -0.82 8.18 18.55
C LEU A 282 0.67 8.46 18.38
N PHE A 283 1.06 9.55 17.71
CA PHE A 283 2.46 9.94 17.54
C PHE A 283 3.16 10.19 18.88
N VAL A 284 2.53 10.95 19.78
CA VAL A 284 3.07 11.20 21.13
C VAL A 284 3.16 9.90 21.93
N MET A 285 2.09 9.09 21.92
CA MET A 285 2.05 7.80 22.62
C MET A 285 3.13 6.84 22.11
N TYR A 286 3.31 6.72 20.80
CA TYR A 286 4.34 5.87 20.21
C TYR A 286 5.76 6.44 20.37
N GLY A 287 5.92 7.76 20.47
CA GLY A 287 7.20 8.38 20.86
C GLY A 287 7.63 7.93 22.26
N PHE A 288 6.71 7.95 23.22
CA PHE A 288 6.95 7.39 24.55
C PHE A 288 7.14 5.86 24.50
N ALA A 289 6.36 5.14 23.70
CA ALA A 289 6.48 3.70 23.58
C ALA A 289 7.84 3.28 23.03
N VAL A 290 8.38 3.94 22.00
CA VAL A 290 9.74 3.72 21.52
C VAL A 290 10.73 3.92 22.66
N ALA A 291 10.73 5.10 23.30
CA ALA A 291 11.67 5.41 24.38
C ALA A 291 11.59 4.42 25.56
N TYR A 292 10.39 3.96 25.91
CA TYR A 292 10.17 3.09 27.07
C TYR A 292 10.41 1.61 26.77
N LEU A 293 9.85 1.11 25.66
CA LEU A 293 9.91 -0.30 25.28
C LEU A 293 11.29 -0.70 24.75
N THR A 294 11.95 0.18 23.98
CA THR A 294 13.27 -0.10 23.38
C THR A 294 14.43 0.46 24.21
N SER A 295 14.18 0.94 25.43
CA SER A 295 15.25 1.25 26.38
C SER A 295 16.08 0.01 26.70
N GLU A 296 17.33 0.18 27.15
CA GLU A 296 18.27 -0.92 27.46
C GLU A 296 17.67 -2.03 28.35
N LYS A 297 16.80 -1.64 29.29
CA LYS A 297 16.11 -2.57 30.23
C LYS A 297 14.67 -2.88 29.81
N GLY A 298 14.30 -2.56 28.57
CA GLY A 298 12.96 -2.71 28.03
C GLY A 298 12.74 -4.07 27.36
N PRO A 299 11.47 -4.49 27.19
CA PRO A 299 11.14 -5.73 26.49
C PRO A 299 11.52 -5.72 25.01
N GLY A 300 11.61 -4.54 24.40
CA GLY A 300 12.09 -4.34 23.03
C GLY A 300 13.55 -3.92 22.96
N ALA A 301 14.36 -4.04 24.02
CA ALA A 301 15.80 -3.72 23.93
C ALA A 301 16.54 -4.64 22.95
N PRO A 302 16.28 -5.96 22.95
CA PRO A 302 16.89 -6.84 21.97
C PRO A 302 16.27 -6.62 20.58
N LEU A 303 17.12 -6.69 19.55
CA LEU A 303 16.66 -6.59 18.16
C LEU A 303 15.78 -7.80 17.83
N GLY A 304 14.51 -7.55 17.51
CA GLY A 304 13.48 -8.55 17.25
C GLY A 304 12.14 -7.92 16.88
N ASN A 305 11.06 -8.70 16.85
CA ASN A 305 9.74 -8.24 16.38
C ASN A 305 9.27 -6.97 17.10
N LEU A 306 9.40 -6.92 18.43
CA LEU A 306 8.95 -5.78 19.23
C LEU A 306 9.76 -4.52 18.93
N TYR A 307 11.09 -4.62 18.78
CA TYR A 307 11.94 -3.49 18.40
C TYR A 307 11.52 -2.92 17.03
N TYR A 308 11.52 -3.76 15.99
CA TYR A 308 11.22 -3.30 14.63
C TYR A 308 9.79 -2.76 14.49
N SER A 309 8.80 -3.48 15.03
CA SER A 309 7.40 -3.07 14.91
C SER A 309 7.10 -1.78 15.67
N THR A 310 7.72 -1.54 16.83
CA THR A 310 7.54 -0.28 17.58
C THR A 310 8.10 0.90 16.80
N TRP A 311 9.31 0.77 16.23
CA TRP A 311 9.94 1.81 15.41
C TRP A 311 9.18 2.07 14.10
N ILE A 312 8.76 1.02 13.39
CA ILE A 312 7.94 1.16 12.18
C ILE A 312 6.62 1.86 12.53
N THR A 313 5.95 1.45 13.62
CA THR A 313 4.70 2.09 14.04
C THR A 313 4.89 3.57 14.37
N PHE A 314 5.96 3.91 15.09
CA PHE A 314 6.30 5.32 15.34
C PHE A 314 6.52 6.11 14.04
N GLY A 315 7.33 5.59 13.11
CA GLY A 315 7.52 6.19 11.80
C GLY A 315 6.21 6.37 11.02
N MET A 316 5.33 5.37 11.05
CA MET A 316 4.02 5.45 10.39
C MET A 316 3.09 6.47 11.06
N THR A 317 3.08 6.58 12.40
CA THR A 317 2.31 7.63 13.09
C THR A 317 2.82 9.03 12.74
N PHE A 318 4.13 9.20 12.59
CA PHE A 318 4.73 10.45 12.12
C PHE A 318 4.28 10.78 10.70
N PHE A 319 4.37 9.84 9.76
CA PHE A 319 3.92 10.05 8.37
C PHE A 319 2.44 10.40 8.26
N VAL A 320 1.59 9.79 9.08
CA VAL A 320 0.16 10.13 9.11
C VAL A 320 -0.04 11.54 9.67
N ALA A 321 0.63 11.89 10.77
CA ALA A 321 0.54 13.22 11.37
C ALA A 321 1.03 14.32 10.42
N THR A 322 2.15 14.12 9.71
CA THR A 322 2.64 15.08 8.72
C THR A 322 1.67 15.23 7.54
N SER A 323 1.10 14.13 7.07
CA SER A 323 0.10 14.17 5.99
C SER A 323 -1.16 14.92 6.41
N CYS A 324 -1.63 14.74 7.65
CA CYS A 324 -2.72 15.55 8.21
C CYS A 324 -2.34 17.04 8.32
N PHE A 325 -1.10 17.35 8.70
CA PHE A 325 -0.64 18.73 8.81
C PHE A 325 -0.56 19.44 7.45
N GLU A 326 -0.05 18.78 6.41
CA GLU A 326 0.03 19.32 5.05
C GLU A 326 -1.36 19.67 4.51
N GLU A 327 -2.33 18.78 4.69
CA GLU A 327 -3.71 19.04 4.26
C GLU A 327 -4.39 20.14 5.08
N PHE A 328 -4.06 20.26 6.37
CA PHE A 328 -4.57 21.35 7.20
C PHE A 328 -4.04 22.71 6.69
N GLN A 329 -2.77 22.78 6.31
CA GLN A 329 -2.18 23.98 5.71
C GLN A 329 -2.78 24.30 4.34
N ALA A 330 -3.02 23.27 3.52
CA ALA A 330 -3.69 23.43 2.22
C ALA A 330 -5.11 23.98 2.40
N ALA A 331 -5.90 23.41 3.32
CA ALA A 331 -7.25 23.87 3.62
C ALA A 331 -7.28 25.31 4.15
N LYS A 332 -6.34 25.66 5.04
CA LYS A 332 -6.19 27.03 5.54
C LYS A 332 -5.89 28.01 4.41
N THR A 333 -5.02 27.64 3.48
CA THR A 333 -4.67 28.47 2.32
C THR A 333 -5.88 28.66 1.39
N MET A 334 -6.66 27.62 1.13
CA MET A 334 -7.89 27.73 0.32
C MET A 334 -8.94 28.65 0.95
N ILE A 335 -9.14 28.59 2.28
CA ILE A 335 -10.09 29.47 2.99
C ILE A 335 -9.63 30.93 2.92
N LEU A 336 -8.33 31.20 3.10
CA LEU A 336 -7.78 32.55 3.02
C LEU A 336 -7.89 33.12 1.60
N THR A 337 -7.64 32.31 0.57
CA THR A 337 -7.78 32.71 -0.83
C THR A 337 -9.24 32.96 -1.21
N GLY A 338 -10.18 32.11 -0.76
CA GLY A 338 -11.61 32.30 -1.01
C GLY A 338 -12.13 33.61 -0.42
N ARG A 339 -11.75 33.95 0.83
CA ARG A 339 -12.13 35.23 1.46
C ARG A 339 -11.58 36.44 0.71
N ARG A 340 -10.38 36.35 0.14
CA ARG A 340 -9.81 37.43 -0.69
C ARG A 340 -10.58 37.60 -2.00
N GLN A 341 -11.00 36.50 -2.63
CA GLN A 341 -11.80 36.57 -3.85
C GLN A 341 -13.19 37.18 -3.58
N GLU A 342 -13.84 36.84 -2.46
CA GLU A 342 -15.10 37.47 -2.04
C GLU A 342 -14.93 38.97 -1.75
N GLN A 343 -13.83 39.38 -1.12
CA GLN A 343 -13.54 40.80 -0.90
C GLN A 343 -13.32 41.54 -2.22
N GLN A 344 -12.62 40.93 -3.18
CA GLN A 344 -12.40 41.51 -4.50
C GLN A 344 -13.68 41.61 -5.34
N SER A 345 -14.60 40.65 -5.24
CA SER A 345 -15.89 40.75 -5.93
C SER A 345 -16.74 41.89 -5.37
N ILE A 346 -16.77 42.04 -4.04
CA ILE A 346 -17.51 43.15 -3.38
C ILE A 346 -16.91 44.51 -3.77
N GLU A 347 -15.58 44.62 -3.80
CA GLU A 347 -14.91 45.86 -4.20
C GLU A 347 -15.17 46.20 -5.68
N THR A 348 -15.14 45.20 -6.57
CA THR A 348 -15.40 45.38 -8.01
C THR A 348 -16.84 45.84 -8.25
N ASP A 349 -17.82 45.24 -7.57
CA ASP A 349 -19.23 45.64 -7.67
C ASP A 349 -19.49 47.05 -7.12
N SER A 350 -18.74 47.47 -6.11
CA SER A 350 -18.86 48.82 -5.53
C SER A 350 -18.28 49.93 -6.43
N LEU A 351 -17.38 49.59 -7.35
CA LEU A 351 -16.70 50.54 -8.24
C LEU A 351 -17.37 50.69 -9.61
N VAL A 352 -18.40 49.89 -9.93
CA VAL A 352 -19.25 50.17 -11.09
C VAL A 352 -20.12 51.38 -10.73
N PRO A 353 -19.83 52.58 -11.27
CA PRO A 353 -20.63 53.76 -10.98
C PRO A 353 -22.04 53.47 -11.45
N SER A 354 -23.06 53.77 -10.63
CA SER A 354 -24.44 53.85 -11.10
C SER A 354 -24.48 54.89 -12.23
N SER A 355 -24.34 54.42 -13.47
CA SER A 355 -24.68 55.21 -14.63
C SER A 355 -26.18 55.39 -14.57
N ASP A 356 -26.58 56.61 -14.23
CA ASP A 356 -27.95 57.11 -14.21
C ASP A 356 -28.77 56.50 -15.36
N VAL A 357 -29.73 55.68 -14.97
CA VAL A 357 -30.84 55.28 -15.83
C VAL A 357 -31.69 56.53 -16.03
N THR A 358 -31.32 57.36 -17.00
CA THR A 358 -32.25 58.30 -17.61
C THR A 358 -33.32 57.49 -18.33
N SER A 359 -34.50 57.44 -17.69
CA SER A 359 -35.77 57.07 -18.31
C SER A 359 -35.99 57.90 -19.56
N ASN A 360 -36.26 57.26 -20.69
CA ASN A 360 -37.17 57.83 -21.67
C ASN A 360 -37.94 56.71 -22.39
N ASN A 361 -39.25 56.74 -22.13
CA ASN A 361 -40.36 56.14 -22.86
C ASN A 361 -40.05 55.53 -24.22
N ASP A 362 -40.41 54.27 -24.40
CA ASP A 362 -40.93 53.83 -25.69
C ASP A 362 -42.17 52.97 -25.51
N SER A 363 -43.31 53.62 -25.74
CA SER A 363 -44.64 53.05 -25.74
C SER A 363 -45.02 52.70 -27.18
N GLY A 364 -45.14 51.40 -27.45
CA GLY A 364 -46.05 50.88 -28.46
C GLY A 364 -45.39 50.18 -29.65
N ARG A 365 -45.46 48.84 -29.66
CA ARG A 365 -45.75 48.14 -30.92
C ARG A 365 -46.49 46.83 -30.68
N VAL A 366 -47.69 46.82 -31.24
CA VAL A 366 -48.64 45.72 -31.34
C VAL A 366 -48.17 44.70 -32.39
N GLY A 367 -48.36 43.41 -32.08
CA GLY A 367 -48.84 42.41 -33.04
C GLY A 367 -47.80 41.52 -33.72
N ALA A 368 -47.77 40.24 -33.33
CA ALA A 368 -48.04 39.09 -34.22
C ALA A 368 -47.83 37.75 -33.47
N THR A 369 -48.93 37.05 -33.19
CA THR A 369 -49.00 35.56 -33.20
C THR A 369 -48.79 35.06 -34.65
N PRO A 370 -48.52 33.77 -34.96
CA PRO A 370 -48.84 32.56 -34.17
C PRO A 370 -47.79 31.42 -34.23
N SER A 371 -47.92 30.41 -33.37
CA SER A 371 -48.18 29.02 -33.80
C SER A 371 -48.04 28.03 -32.63
N ASP A 372 -49.15 27.37 -32.33
CA ASP A 372 -49.25 25.96 -31.94
C ASP A 372 -48.02 25.09 -32.26
N TYR A 373 -47.47 24.41 -31.24
CA TYR A 373 -47.07 23.01 -31.36
C TYR A 373 -47.22 22.30 -30.00
N ARG A 374 -47.89 21.16 -30.07
CA ARG A 374 -48.19 20.21 -29.00
C ARG A 374 -46.97 19.41 -28.54
N ASP A 375 -47.17 18.86 -27.35
CA ASP A 375 -46.75 17.55 -26.86
C ASP A 375 -45.48 17.40 -26.01
N ALA A 376 -45.76 16.64 -24.94
CA ALA A 376 -44.92 15.65 -24.26
C ALA A 376 -43.99 16.13 -23.14
N ASP A 377 -44.52 15.94 -21.93
CA ASP A 377 -43.82 15.34 -20.79
C ASP A 377 -42.68 14.40 -21.23
N GLU A 378 -41.44 14.85 -21.07
CA GLU A 378 -40.29 13.98 -20.80
C GLU A 378 -39.21 14.81 -20.09
N MET A 379 -39.34 14.94 -18.77
CA MET A 379 -38.30 15.50 -17.90
C MET A 379 -37.15 14.49 -17.77
N LEU A 380 -36.40 14.37 -18.85
CA LEU A 380 -35.14 13.65 -18.95
C LEU A 380 -34.07 14.50 -18.24
N TRP A 381 -33.67 14.10 -17.04
CA TRP A 381 -32.44 14.58 -16.42
C TRP A 381 -31.25 14.08 -17.25
N GLY A 382 -30.85 14.88 -18.23
CA GLY A 382 -29.64 14.69 -19.01
C GLY A 382 -28.42 14.99 -18.15
N ASP A 383 -27.82 13.92 -17.63
CA ASP A 383 -26.47 13.89 -17.08
C ASP A 383 -25.49 14.48 -18.10
N THR A 384 -25.20 15.77 -17.96
CA THR A 384 -24.08 16.40 -18.65
C THR A 384 -22.84 16.10 -17.82
N PHE A 385 -22.32 14.88 -17.95
CA PHE A 385 -20.99 14.52 -17.48
C PHE A 385 -19.98 15.41 -18.22
N GLY A 386 -19.55 16.47 -17.54
CA GLY A 386 -18.42 17.29 -17.91
C GLY A 386 -17.18 16.42 -18.05
N ARG A 387 -16.82 16.15 -19.30
CA ARG A 387 -15.56 15.53 -19.71
C ARG A 387 -14.43 16.51 -19.39
N GLN A 388 -13.96 16.52 -18.14
CA GLN A 388 -12.71 17.19 -17.79
C GLN A 388 -11.56 16.43 -18.47
N SER A 389 -11.11 16.97 -19.59
CA SER A 389 -9.81 16.65 -20.17
C SER A 389 -8.73 17.11 -19.20
N ILE A 390 -8.17 16.15 -18.45
CA ILE A 390 -6.91 16.35 -17.72
C ILE A 390 -5.82 16.54 -18.79
N SER A 391 -5.57 17.79 -19.11
CA SER A 391 -4.37 18.21 -19.83
C SER A 391 -3.23 18.27 -18.82
N THR A 392 -2.47 17.17 -18.71
CA THR A 392 -1.13 17.20 -18.13
C THR A 392 -0.22 18.01 -19.04
N LYS A 393 -0.21 19.33 -18.90
CA LYS A 393 0.91 20.17 -19.32
C LYS A 393 2.02 20.03 -18.28
N GLY A 394 3.08 19.34 -18.69
CA GLY A 394 4.34 19.30 -17.97
C GLY A 394 5.16 20.58 -18.15
N SER A 395 6.24 20.62 -17.37
CA SER A 395 7.39 21.53 -17.44
C SER A 395 7.23 22.90 -16.76
N SER A 396 7.53 22.93 -15.46
CA SER A 396 8.14 24.10 -14.83
C SER A 396 9.62 23.79 -14.59
N SER A 397 10.44 24.41 -15.44
CA SER A 397 11.89 24.56 -15.30
C SER A 397 12.26 25.12 -13.92
N VAL A 398 13.17 24.44 -13.22
CA VAL A 398 13.81 24.93 -12.00
C VAL A 398 15.05 25.70 -12.42
N GLY A 399 15.06 26.99 -12.10
CA GLY A 399 16.18 27.89 -12.35
C GLY A 399 17.43 27.47 -11.58
N GLU A 400 18.53 27.38 -12.32
CA GLU A 400 19.89 27.21 -11.84
C GLU A 400 20.37 28.53 -11.20
N VAL A 401 20.73 28.49 -9.92
CA VAL A 401 21.36 29.62 -9.21
C VAL A 401 22.87 29.42 -9.30
N GLN A 402 23.54 30.21 -10.14
CA GLN A 402 24.99 30.35 -10.10
C GLN A 402 25.37 31.24 -8.92
N ILE A 403 26.23 30.70 -8.05
CA ILE A 403 26.94 31.48 -7.03
C ILE A 403 28.29 31.85 -7.67
N SER A 404 28.55 33.16 -7.77
CA SER A 404 29.88 33.73 -8.03
C SER A 404 30.62 34.01 -6.75
#